data_AF-A0A2G2YN22-F1
#
_entry.id   AF-A0A2G2YN22-F1
#
_cell.length_a   1.000
_cell.length_b   1.000
_cell.length_c   1.000
_cell.angle_alpha   90.00
_cell.angle_beta   90.00
_cell.angle_gamma   90.00
#
_symmetry.space_group_name_H-M   'P 1'
#
loop_
_entity.id
_entity.type
_entity.pdbx_description
1 polymer ?
#
loop_
_entity_poly.entity_id
_entity_poly.type
_entity_poly.pdbx_seq_one_letter_code
_entity_poly.pdbx_strand_id
1 'polypeptide(L)'
;MYKGERFASQNLEPFYQGHKNTSSLHPVLKGQSLVLLGDREKSNYNNEKNSGVYDIEMKLYMRIRLKIGWIKTHKIKPKIECDIKVPLESNGRSSANFEETRCHLDW
;
A
#
# COMPACT_ATOMS: atom_id res chain seq x y z
N MET A 1 2.08 5.69 2.77
CA MET A 1 3.12 6.57 3.29
C MET A 1 3.71 7.33 2.12
N TYR A 2 4.14 8.56 2.32
CA TYR A 2 4.76 9.38 1.30
C TYR A 2 6.04 9.96 1.90
N LYS A 3 7.20 9.58 1.38
CA LYS A 3 8.52 9.96 1.90
C LYS A 3 8.67 9.65 3.39
N GLY A 4 8.36 8.41 3.79
CA GLY A 4 8.39 7.97 5.19
C GLY A 4 7.19 8.41 6.06
N GLU A 5 6.44 9.43 5.65
CA GLU A 5 5.33 9.98 6.45
C GLU A 5 4.00 9.28 6.15
N ARG A 6 3.24 8.94 7.19
CA ARG A 6 1.94 8.28 7.05
C ARG A 6 0.83 9.31 6.83
N PHE A 7 0.29 9.34 5.60
CA PHE A 7 -0.78 10.25 5.22
C PHE A 7 -2.20 9.65 5.19
N ALA A 8 -2.30 8.32 5.15
CA ALA A 8 -3.56 7.57 5.15
C ALA A 8 -3.34 6.17 5.73
N SER A 9 -4.38 5.61 6.33
CA SER A 9 -4.42 4.22 6.77
C SER A 9 -5.87 3.75 6.89
N GLN A 10 -6.11 2.46 6.62
CA GLN A 10 -7.40 1.82 6.78
C GLN A 10 -7.20 0.40 7.31
N ASN A 11 -8.12 -0.06 8.15
CA ASN A 11 -8.19 -1.46 8.56
C ASN A 11 -8.97 -2.27 7.53
N LEU A 12 -8.48 -3.45 7.21
CA LEU A 12 -9.18 -4.41 6.36
C LEU A 12 -10.00 -5.36 7.23
N GLU A 13 -11.18 -5.73 6.76
CA GLU A 13 -12.00 -6.74 7.44
C GLU A 13 -11.28 -8.10 7.41
N PRO A 14 -11.23 -8.82 8.55
CA PRO A 14 -10.66 -10.16 8.58
C PRO A 14 -11.47 -11.12 7.70
N PHE A 15 -10.78 -11.92 6.89
CA PHE A 15 -11.42 -12.91 6.03
C PHE A 15 -10.72 -14.26 6.10
N TYR A 16 -11.43 -15.29 5.66
CA TYR A 16 -10.86 -16.62 5.47
C TYR A 16 -10.46 -16.79 4.01
N GLN A 17 -9.18 -17.12 3.78
CA GLN A 17 -8.68 -17.50 2.46
C GLN A 17 -8.61 -19.02 2.38
N GLY A 18 -9.41 -19.60 1.48
CA GLY A 18 -9.43 -21.04 1.23
C GLY A 18 -8.16 -21.53 0.52
N HIS A 19 -8.01 -22.85 0.46
CA HIS A 19 -6.90 -23.50 -0.26
C HIS A 19 -6.90 -23.13 -1.74
N LYS A 20 -5.73 -22.73 -2.28
CA LYS A 20 -5.53 -22.31 -3.68
C LYS A 20 -6.54 -21.24 -4.15
N ASN A 21 -6.92 -20.35 -3.25
CA ASN A 21 -7.80 -19.23 -3.59
C ASN A 21 -7.05 -17.90 -3.54
N THR A 22 -7.48 -16.96 -4.37
CA THR A 22 -7.00 -15.57 -4.37
C THR A 22 -8.14 -14.66 -3.97
N SER A 23 -7.88 -13.72 -3.06
CA SER A 23 -8.86 -12.72 -2.64
C SER A 23 -8.38 -11.34 -3.06
N SER A 24 -9.20 -10.62 -3.82
CA SER A 24 -8.95 -9.24 -4.20
C SER A 24 -9.55 -8.30 -3.18
N LEU A 25 -8.75 -7.36 -2.67
CA LEU A 25 -9.17 -6.35 -1.71
C LEU A 25 -9.08 -4.98 -2.37
N HIS A 26 -10.13 -4.17 -2.21
CA HIS A 26 -10.23 -2.83 -2.79
C HIS A 26 -10.39 -1.77 -1.71
N PRO A 27 -9.39 -1.59 -0.82
CA PRO A 27 -9.46 -0.53 0.19
C PRO A 27 -9.44 0.84 -0.45
N VAL A 28 -10.26 1.74 0.07
CA VAL A 28 -10.25 3.15 -0.33
C VAL A 28 -9.48 3.95 0.70
N LEU A 29 -8.26 4.34 0.34
CA LEU A 29 -7.42 5.20 1.16
C LEU A 29 -7.77 6.67 0.87
N LYS A 30 -8.46 7.32 1.81
CA LYS A 30 -8.67 8.77 1.75
C LYS A 30 -7.56 9.46 2.53
N GLY A 31 -6.71 10.20 1.81
CA GLY A 31 -5.69 11.05 2.43
C GLY A 31 -6.32 12.30 3.02
N GLN A 32 -6.12 12.53 4.31
CA GLN A 32 -6.59 13.73 4.99
C GLN A 32 -5.50 14.40 5.85
N SER A 33 -4.30 13.80 5.95
CA SER A 33 -3.25 14.34 6.81
C SER A 33 -2.30 15.25 6.05
N LEU A 34 -1.86 16.29 6.75
CA LEU A 34 -0.68 17.06 6.39
C LEU A 34 0.53 16.12 6.33
N VAL A 35 1.34 16.24 5.28
CA VAL A 35 2.63 15.54 5.16
C VAL A 35 3.74 16.58 5.30
N LEU A 36 4.55 16.45 6.34
CA LEU A 36 5.67 17.35 6.59
C LEU A 36 6.91 16.83 5.85
N LEU A 37 7.37 17.60 4.86
CA LEU A 37 8.52 17.25 4.04
C LEU A 37 9.72 18.09 4.43
N GLY A 38 10.89 17.46 4.53
CA GLY A 38 12.18 18.15 4.57
C GLY A 38 12.56 18.71 3.21
N ASP A 39 13.68 19.43 3.13
CA ASP A 39 14.05 20.14 1.89
C ASP A 39 14.38 19.20 0.73
N ARG A 40 14.98 18.03 1.02
CA ARG A 40 15.23 16.98 0.02
C ARG A 40 13.91 16.39 -0.49
N GLU A 41 13.01 16.07 0.42
CA GLU A 41 11.71 15.48 0.10
C GLU A 41 10.82 16.45 -0.68
N LYS A 42 10.89 17.76 -0.38
CA LYS A 42 10.24 18.81 -1.17
C LYS A 42 10.75 18.88 -2.60
N SER A 43 12.07 18.76 -2.81
CA SER A 43 12.65 18.73 -4.16
C SER A 43 12.13 17.53 -4.95
N ASN A 44 12.11 16.35 -4.33
CA ASN A 44 11.54 15.14 -4.95
C ASN A 44 10.05 15.30 -5.25
N TYR A 45 9.28 15.87 -4.31
CA TYR A 45 7.86 16.17 -4.51
C TYR A 45 7.64 17.09 -5.71
N ASN A 46 8.45 18.13 -5.89
CA ASN A 46 8.31 19.02 -7.05
C ASN A 46 8.57 18.29 -8.37
N ASN A 47 9.53 17.37 -8.42
CA ASN A 47 9.78 16.55 -9.60
C ASN A 47 8.60 15.60 -9.90
N GLU A 48 8.07 14.94 -8.88
CA GLU A 48 6.91 14.05 -8.99
C GLU A 48 5.62 14.79 -9.35
N LYS A 49 5.45 16.01 -8.82
CA LYS A 49 4.35 16.90 -9.19
C LYS A 49 4.42 17.28 -10.67
N ASN A 50 5.61 17.57 -11.19
CA ASN A 50 5.80 17.91 -12.60
C ASN A 50 5.54 16.71 -13.53
N SER A 51 5.94 15.50 -13.13
CA SER A 51 5.62 14.28 -13.88
C SER A 51 4.16 13.84 -13.69
N GLY A 52 3.52 14.29 -12.62
CA GLY A 52 2.20 13.82 -12.19
C GLY A 52 2.21 12.37 -11.69
N VAL A 53 3.37 11.80 -11.38
CA VAL A 53 3.51 10.42 -10.89
C VAL A 53 4.22 10.45 -9.55
N TYR A 54 3.53 9.97 -8.51
CA TYR A 54 3.99 10.02 -7.13
C TYR A 54 4.52 8.66 -6.69
N ASP A 55 5.64 8.68 -5.98
CA ASP A 55 6.23 7.48 -5.39
C ASP A 55 5.68 7.30 -3.96
N ILE A 56 4.85 6.26 -3.77
CA ILE A 56 4.10 6.03 -2.55
C ILE A 56 4.50 4.68 -1.94
N GLU A 57 4.84 4.69 -0.66
CA GLU A 57 5.10 3.49 0.12
C GLU A 57 3.77 2.94 0.70
N MET A 58 3.40 1.72 0.32
CA MET A 58 2.28 0.99 0.91
C MET A 58 2.81 -0.08 1.88
N LYS A 59 2.30 -0.07 3.11
CA LYS A 59 2.64 -1.06 4.14
C LYS A 59 1.37 -1.78 4.59
N LEU A 60 1.31 -3.09 4.40
CA LEU A 60 0.22 -3.95 4.84
C LEU A 60 0.69 -4.80 6.02
N TYR A 61 0.15 -4.51 7.20
CA TYR A 61 0.42 -5.27 8.42
C TYR A 61 -0.63 -6.37 8.57
N MET A 62 -0.19 -7.63 8.56
CA MET A 62 -1.10 -8.76 8.57
C MET A 62 -1.07 -9.49 9.91
N ARG A 63 -2.11 -10.30 10.13
CA ARG A 63 -2.20 -11.22 11.27
C ARG A 63 -2.84 -12.52 10.79
N ILE A 64 -2.00 -13.48 10.42
CA ILE A 64 -2.44 -14.70 9.73
C ILE A 64 -2.48 -15.85 10.73
N ARG A 65 -3.52 -16.69 10.61
CA ARG A 65 -3.65 -17.96 11.32
C ARG A 65 -3.88 -19.06 10.28
N LEU A 66 -3.00 -20.05 10.25
CA LEU A 66 -3.18 -21.21 9.38
C LEU A 66 -4.12 -22.21 10.05
N LYS A 67 -4.99 -22.83 9.25
CA LYS A 67 -5.92 -23.88 9.66
C LYS A 67 -5.73 -25.09 8.77
N ILE A 68 -5.49 -26.26 9.39
CA ILE A 68 -5.36 -27.55 8.69
C ILE A 68 -6.32 -28.51 9.39
N GLY A 69 -7.45 -28.80 8.75
CA GLY A 69 -8.55 -29.51 9.40
C GLY A 69 -9.00 -28.80 10.68
N TRP A 70 -8.90 -29.50 11.81
CA TRP A 70 -9.25 -29.01 13.14
C TRP A 70 -8.08 -28.30 13.86
N ILE A 71 -6.86 -28.41 13.34
CA ILE A 71 -5.66 -27.79 13.91
C ILE A 71 -5.61 -26.30 13.51
N LYS A 72 -5.32 -25.44 14.49
CA LYS A 72 -5.13 -23.99 14.31
C LYS A 72 -3.74 -23.62 14.80
N THR A 73 -2.94 -22.94 13.98
CA THR A 73 -1.60 -22.48 14.38
C THR A 73 -1.66 -21.23 15.27
N HIS A 74 -0.51 -20.91 15.88
CA HIS A 74 -0.29 -19.56 16.39
C HIS A 74 -0.41 -18.52 15.27
N LYS A 75 -0.72 -17.28 15.66
CA LYS A 75 -0.84 -16.17 14.73
C LYS A 75 0.55 -15.62 14.39
N ILE A 76 0.88 -15.60 13.11
CA ILE A 76 2.05 -14.87 12.59
C ILE A 76 1.64 -13.44 12.23
N LYS A 77 2.61 -12.51 12.18
CA LYS A 77 2.35 -11.09 11.92
C LYS A 77 3.26 -10.51 10.83
N PRO A 78 3.28 -11.11 9.64
CA PRO A 78 4.11 -10.59 8.56
C PRO A 78 3.65 -9.20 8.13
N LYS A 79 4.58 -8.47 7.53
CA LYS A 79 4.41 -7.14 6.96
C LYS A 79 4.77 -7.20 5.48
N ILE A 80 3.90 -6.69 4.63
CA ILE A 80 4.20 -6.48 3.21
C ILE A 80 4.52 -5.01 3.00
N GLU A 81 5.61 -4.74 2.29
CA GLU A 81 6.04 -3.39 1.90
C GLU A 81 6.10 -3.31 0.36
N CYS A 82 5.43 -2.32 -0.21
CA CYS A 82 5.40 -2.07 -1.65
C CYS A 82 5.73 -0.61 -1.92
N ASP A 83 6.66 -0.36 -2.82
CA ASP A 83 6.89 0.99 -3.37
C ASP A 83 6.14 1.08 -4.70
N ILE A 84 5.08 1.88 -4.75
CA ILE A 84 4.19 1.97 -5.91
C ILE A 84 4.25 3.36 -6.53
N LYS A 85 4.34 3.41 -7.86
CA LYS A 85 4.22 4.64 -8.65
C LYS A 85 2.75 4.88 -8.97
N VAL A 86 2.18 5.92 -8.39
CA VAL A 86 0.76 6.26 -8.56
C VAL A 86 0.63 7.46 -9.48
N PRO A 87 0.13 7.27 -10.71
CA PRO A 87 -0.16 8.39 -11.60
C PRO A 87 -1.39 9.14 -11.12
N LEU A 88 -1.32 10.47 -11.16
CA LEU A 88 -2.45 11.33 -10.85
C LEU A 88 -3.44 11.32 -12.01
N GLU A 89 -4.69 11.03 -11.71
CA GLU A 89 -5.80 11.16 -12.64
C GLU A 89 -6.49 12.52 -12.43
N SER A 90 -6.69 13.27 -13.51
CA SER A 90 -7.40 14.54 -13.51
C SER A 90 -8.30 14.63 -14.74
N ASN A 91 -9.59 14.92 -14.53
CA ASN A 91 -10.60 14.98 -15.59
C ASN A 91 -10.63 13.74 -16.50
N GLY A 92 -10.46 12.54 -15.92
CA GLY A 92 -10.44 11.27 -16.67
C GLY A 92 -9.16 11.04 -17.49
N ARG A 93 -8.12 11.86 -17.30
CA ARG A 93 -6.81 11.66 -17.93
C ARG A 93 -5.77 11.34 -16.86
N SER A 94 -5.09 10.22 -17.05
CA SER A 94 -3.96 9.83 -16.22
C SER A 94 -2.65 10.38 -16.78
N SER A 95 -1.73 10.78 -15.90
CA SER A 95 -0.38 11.23 -16.26
C SER A 95 0.51 10.11 -16.82
N ALA A 96 0.24 8.86 -16.43
CA ALA A 96 0.91 7.66 -16.91
C ALA A 96 0.02 6.41 -16.71
N ASN A 97 0.47 5.27 -17.22
CA ASN A 97 -0.16 3.99 -16.89
C ASN A 97 0.29 3.53 -15.50
N PHE A 98 -0.62 2.93 -14.75
CA PHE A 98 -0.28 2.26 -13.50
C PHE A 98 0.35 0.89 -13.82
N GLU A 99 1.44 0.56 -13.13
CA GLU A 99 2.15 -0.71 -13.31
C GLU A 99 2.15 -1.50 -12.00
N GLU A 100 1.91 -2.81 -12.12
CA GLU A 100 2.03 -3.72 -10.98
C GLU A 100 3.49 -3.78 -10.51
N THR A 101 3.69 -3.66 -9.20
CA THR A 101 5.02 -3.72 -8.59
C THR A 101 5.12 -4.91 -7.65
N ARG A 102 6.28 -5.56 -7.63
CA ARG A 102 6.56 -6.62 -6.65
C ARG A 102 6.78 -6.01 -5.28
N CYS A 103 6.20 -6.63 -4.26
CA CYS A 103 6.34 -6.21 -2.87
C CYS A 103 7.32 -7.08 -2.11
N HIS A 104 7.95 -6.49 -1.09
CA HIS A 104 8.76 -7.20 -0.12
C HIS A 104 7.89 -7.79 0.99
N LEU A 105 8.23 -9.01 1.44
CA LEU A 105 7.56 -9.70 2.55
C LEU A 105 8.54 -9.86 3.70
N ASP A 106 8.21 -9.23 4.82
CA ASP A 106 8.92 -9.30 6.10
C ASP A 106 8.08 -10.13 7.10
N TRP A 107 8.71 -11.04 7.85
CA TRP A 107 8.02 -12.12 8.59
C TRP A 107 7.83 -11.85 10.08
#